data_AF-A0A4Q5QI96-F1
#
_entry.id   AF-A0A4Q5QI96-F1
#
_cell.length_a   1.000
_cell.length_b   1.000
_cell.length_c   1.000
_cell.angle_alpha   90.00
_cell.angle_beta   90.00
_cell.angle_gamma   90.00
#
_symmetry.space_group_name_H-M   'P 1'
#
loop_
_entity.id
_entity.type
_entity.pdbx_description
1 polymer ?
#
loop_
_entity_poly.entity_id
_entity_poly.type
_entity_poly.pdbx_seq_one_letter_code
_entity_poly.pdbx_strand_id
1 'polypeptide(L)'
;MVDRRDLLRGAGLLTAGMQVSESVAIGVPTALPGPITVVPNLEALALSQVSPGGFIYLAEVGREGLFRCEVGRPPLADPLHGLFVPATRGLRHFARVWDGLTGQPEWFGARVNDGRADCAPAIEACVTLCPVTQLAQADYFTRRTLVLDRGRRTVRGTGRYASDEGQGTRIILQGSAPSVHDADLLVVGSVRKPSGNSDAYPTGIHLSDFTLIRDGASAPHPSGDLRRYPAGVRASYLNHCTLARIASLESSVGFYIGGTVYSKVDDCLAQRLAAGRGGGVDLAAGFF
;
A
#
# COMPACT_ATOMS: atom_id res chain seq x y z
N MET A 1 -16.58 -40.94 5.27
CA MET A 1 -17.46 -39.77 5.15
C MET A 1 -17.23 -38.95 6.41
N VAL A 2 -16.41 -37.90 6.33
CA VAL A 2 -15.97 -37.13 7.51
C VAL A 2 -17.07 -36.15 7.90
N ASP A 3 -17.51 -36.19 9.16
CA ASP A 3 -18.56 -35.35 9.69
C ASP A 3 -18.10 -33.88 9.70
N ARG A 4 -18.84 -33.01 9.00
CA ARG A 4 -18.56 -31.57 8.91
C ARG A 4 -18.64 -30.87 10.28
N ARG A 5 -19.17 -31.52 11.33
CA ARG A 5 -19.25 -30.95 12.68
C ARG A 5 -17.95 -31.03 13.49
N ASP A 6 -17.00 -31.89 13.11
CA ASP A 6 -15.73 -32.04 13.84
C ASP A 6 -14.67 -31.00 13.41
N LEU A 7 -14.83 -30.36 12.25
CA LEU A 7 -13.92 -29.31 11.76
C LEU A 7 -14.03 -27.98 12.52
N LEU A 8 -15.09 -27.78 13.31
CA LEU A 8 -15.34 -26.52 14.04
C LEU A 8 -14.99 -26.57 15.53
N ARG A 9 -14.59 -27.73 16.07
CA ARG A 9 -14.31 -27.89 17.51
C ARG A 9 -12.82 -28.08 17.85
N GLY A 10 -11.94 -28.24 16.85
CA GLY A 10 -10.51 -28.53 17.05
C GLY A 10 -9.57 -27.32 17.11
N ALA A 11 -10.03 -26.11 16.76
CA ALA A 11 -9.19 -24.93 16.83
C ALA A 11 -9.32 -24.28 18.22
N GLY A 12 -8.69 -24.91 19.21
CA GLY A 12 -8.24 -24.19 20.41
C GLY A 12 -7.25 -23.13 19.95
N LEU A 13 -7.78 -21.96 19.56
CA LEU A 13 -7.02 -20.77 19.24
C LEU A 13 -6.30 -20.39 20.54
N LEU A 14 -5.09 -20.92 20.73
CA LEU A 14 -4.10 -20.31 21.59
C LEU A 14 -3.90 -18.91 21.03
N THR A 15 -4.59 -17.93 21.60
CA THR A 15 -4.24 -16.53 21.53
C THR A 15 -2.82 -16.43 22.06
N ALA A 16 -1.85 -16.59 21.16
CA ALA A 16 -0.50 -16.12 21.38
C ALA A 16 -0.67 -14.65 21.75
N GLY A 17 -0.40 -14.33 23.03
CA GLY A 17 -0.39 -12.97 23.54
C GLY A 17 0.53 -12.18 22.65
N MET A 18 -0.07 -11.46 21.71
CA MET A 18 0.64 -10.61 20.78
C MET A 18 1.19 -9.49 21.62
N GLN A 19 2.51 -9.50 21.87
CA GLN A 19 3.20 -8.28 22.21
C GLN A 19 2.95 -7.34 21.03
N VAL A 20 1.93 -6.49 21.17
CA VAL A 20 1.82 -5.27 20.41
C VAL A 20 3.11 -4.54 20.77
N SER A 21 4.12 -4.64 19.90
CA SER A 21 5.22 -3.69 19.93
C SER A 21 4.55 -2.33 19.93
N GLU A 22 4.58 -1.63 21.06
CA GLU A 22 3.93 -0.34 21.23
C GLU A 22 4.33 0.51 20.03
N SER A 23 3.38 0.77 19.13
CA SER A 23 3.62 1.73 18.08
C SER A 23 3.90 3.04 18.80
N VAL A 24 5.11 3.56 18.65
CA VAL A 24 5.53 4.80 19.29
C VAL A 24 4.79 5.94 18.59
N ALA A 25 3.51 6.10 18.92
CA ALA A 25 2.71 7.24 18.54
C ALA A 25 3.26 8.42 19.33
N ILE A 26 3.96 9.32 18.64
CA ILE A 26 4.29 10.62 19.21
C ILE A 26 3.02 11.45 19.10
N GLY A 27 2.16 11.28 20.09
CA GLY A 27 0.86 11.95 20.15
C GLY A 27 0.99 13.44 19.89
N VAL A 28 -0.02 14.01 19.22
CA VAL A 28 -0.04 15.44 18.90
C VAL A 28 0.00 16.23 20.22
N PRO A 29 1.03 17.06 20.47
CA PRO A 29 1.13 17.80 21.72
C PRO A 29 -0.01 18.82 21.83
N THR A 30 -0.56 18.99 23.04
CA THR A 30 -1.63 19.96 23.35
C THR A 30 -1.17 21.42 23.24
N ALA A 31 0.13 21.69 23.40
CA ALA A 31 0.76 22.98 23.14
C ALA A 31 2.22 22.76 22.71
N LEU A 32 2.68 23.54 21.73
CA LEU A 32 4.06 23.49 21.25
C LEU A 32 4.95 24.41 22.09
N PRO A 33 6.04 23.90 22.68
CA PRO A 33 6.94 24.73 23.47
C PRO A 33 7.83 25.58 22.56
N GLY A 34 7.50 26.86 22.43
CA GLY A 34 8.36 27.87 21.79
C GLY A 34 8.27 27.94 20.25
N PRO A 35 9.16 28.73 19.62
CA PRO A 35 9.15 28.93 18.17
C PRO A 35 9.55 27.64 17.43
N ILE A 36 8.82 27.32 16.36
CA ILE A 36 9.08 26.16 15.52
C ILE A 36 10.04 26.56 14.40
N THR A 37 11.18 25.86 14.30
CA THR A 37 12.08 26.02 13.16
C THR A 37 11.45 25.37 11.92
N VAL A 38 11.50 26.03 10.78
CA VAL A 38 11.03 25.50 9.49
C VAL A 38 12.24 25.18 8.62
N VAL A 39 12.28 23.98 8.03
CA VAL A 39 13.33 23.54 7.11
C VAL A 39 12.75 23.09 5.78
N PRO A 40 13.44 23.34 4.65
CA PRO A 40 12.86 23.16 3.32
C PRO A 40 12.86 21.70 2.82
N ASN A 41 13.73 20.84 3.35
CA ASN A 41 13.89 19.46 2.88
C ASN A 41 14.49 18.55 3.97
N LEU A 42 14.48 17.24 3.71
CA LEU A 42 15.05 16.23 4.60
C LEU A 42 16.53 16.45 4.96
N GLU A 43 17.33 16.98 4.03
CA GLU A 43 18.76 17.23 4.28
C GLU A 43 18.94 18.31 5.35
N ALA A 44 18.22 19.43 5.20
CA ALA A 44 18.20 20.51 6.18
C ALA A 44 17.62 20.05 7.53
N LEU A 45 16.63 19.14 7.50
CA LEU A 45 16.11 18.50 8.72
C LEU A 45 17.20 17.67 9.41
N ALA A 46 17.90 16.79 8.70
CA ALA A 46 18.96 15.94 9.25
C ALA A 46 20.14 16.75 9.84
N LEU A 47 20.45 17.91 9.26
CA LEU A 47 21.51 18.83 9.72
C LEU A 47 21.08 19.71 10.90
N SER A 48 19.78 19.84 11.17
CA SER A 48 19.23 20.74 12.19
C SER A 48 19.81 20.47 13.58
N GLN A 49 20.10 21.54 14.34
CA GLN A 49 20.67 21.46 15.70
C GLN A 49 19.60 21.53 16.80
N VAL A 50 18.33 21.25 16.47
CA VAL A 50 17.24 21.21 17.45
C VAL A 50 17.56 20.20 18.57
N SER A 51 17.52 20.68 19.81
CA SER A 51 17.77 19.85 21.00
C SER A 51 16.73 18.73 21.14
N PRO A 52 17.08 17.59 21.73
CA PRO A 52 16.11 16.53 22.03
C PRO A 52 14.89 17.07 22.79
N GLY A 53 13.71 16.58 22.40
CA GLY A 53 12.41 17.07 22.88
C GLY A 53 11.87 18.27 22.09
N GLY A 54 12.72 19.00 21.36
CA GLY A 54 12.32 20.12 20.51
C GLY A 54 11.61 19.70 19.24
N PHE A 55 10.84 20.64 18.67
CA PHE A 55 10.05 20.43 17.45
C PHE A 55 10.59 21.21 16.27
N ILE A 56 10.41 20.65 15.08
CA ILE A 56 10.84 21.23 13.81
C ILE A 56 9.83 20.87 12.72
N TYR A 57 9.55 21.79 11.83
CA TYR A 57 8.61 21.59 10.73
C TYR A 57 9.37 21.42 9.41
N LEU A 58 9.08 20.32 8.71
CA LEU A 58 9.52 20.08 7.34
C LEU A 58 8.52 20.71 6.37
N ALA A 59 8.98 21.57 5.48
CA ALA A 59 8.20 22.25 4.46
C ALA A 59 8.49 21.72 3.03
N GLU A 60 8.90 20.46 2.93
CA GLU A 60 9.11 19.79 1.64
C GLU A 60 7.77 19.39 1.03
N VAL A 61 7.49 19.82 -0.21
CA VAL A 61 6.19 19.65 -0.85
C VAL A 61 5.79 18.17 -0.91
N GLY A 62 4.61 17.84 -0.37
CA GLY A 62 4.07 16.49 -0.25
C GLY A 62 4.58 15.70 0.97
N ARG A 63 5.63 16.18 1.64
CA ARG A 63 6.22 15.55 2.83
C ARG A 63 6.10 16.40 4.06
N GLU A 64 5.29 17.45 4.02
CA GLU A 64 5.21 18.43 5.07
C GLU A 64 4.82 17.78 6.39
N GLY A 65 5.31 18.35 7.50
CA GLY A 65 4.91 17.86 8.81
C GLY A 65 5.82 18.27 9.93
N LEU A 66 5.29 18.11 11.14
CA LEU A 66 6.03 18.36 12.37
C LEU A 66 6.82 17.10 12.76
N PHE A 67 8.05 17.31 13.20
CA PHE A 67 8.93 16.28 13.75
C PHE A 67 9.40 16.68 15.14
N ARG A 68 9.61 15.69 15.99
CA ARG A 68 10.23 15.83 17.30
C ARG A 68 11.64 15.26 17.25
N CYS A 69 12.62 15.99 17.77
CA CYS A 69 13.97 15.44 17.92
C CYS A 69 13.99 14.47 19.11
N GLU A 70 14.46 13.24 18.90
CA GLU A 70 14.57 12.20 19.93
C GLU A 70 16.01 11.70 20.05
N VAL A 71 16.37 11.22 21.25
CA VAL A 71 17.68 10.60 21.51
C VAL A 71 17.62 9.13 21.09
N GLY A 72 18.73 8.63 20.53
CA GLY A 72 18.85 7.23 20.14
C GLY A 72 18.69 7.01 18.64
N ARG A 73 18.71 5.73 18.26
CA ARG A 73 18.44 5.27 16.90
C ARG A 73 16.91 5.18 16.68
N PRO A 74 16.44 5.34 15.43
CA PRO A 74 15.05 5.06 15.11
C PRO A 74 14.62 3.66 15.55
N PRO A 75 13.40 3.48 16.07
CA PRO A 75 12.91 2.18 16.53
C PRO A 75 12.67 1.18 15.39
N LEU A 76 12.48 1.67 14.16
CA LEU A 76 12.22 0.88 12.97
C LEU A 76 13.05 1.40 11.79
N ALA A 77 13.40 0.50 10.87
CA ALA A 77 14.05 0.88 9.62
C ALA A 77 13.07 1.61 8.70
N ASP A 78 13.40 2.84 8.33
CA ASP A 78 12.63 3.68 7.43
C ASP A 78 13.55 4.22 6.33
N PRO A 79 13.75 3.44 5.24
CA PRO A 79 14.72 3.77 4.20
C PRO A 79 14.33 4.98 3.35
N LEU A 80 13.04 5.36 3.35
CA LEU A 80 12.54 6.53 2.63
C LEU A 80 12.34 7.74 3.56
N HIS A 81 12.62 7.59 4.85
CA HIS A 81 12.61 8.65 5.86
C HIS A 81 11.26 9.37 5.97
N GLY A 82 10.15 8.64 5.87
CA GLY A 82 8.80 9.22 6.00
C GLY A 82 8.37 9.46 7.44
N LEU A 83 8.71 8.56 8.35
CA LEU A 83 8.44 8.63 9.78
C LEU A 83 9.69 9.01 10.59
N PHE A 84 10.87 8.54 10.18
CA PHE A 84 12.12 8.74 10.93
C PHE A 84 13.23 9.25 10.04
N VAL A 85 13.83 10.39 10.42
CA VAL A 85 14.96 11.01 9.71
C VAL A 85 16.17 11.00 10.64
N PRO A 86 17.21 10.18 10.37
CA PRO A 86 18.43 10.19 11.17
C PRO A 86 19.10 11.56 11.13
N ALA A 87 19.54 12.08 12.28
CA ALA A 87 20.33 13.31 12.29
C ALA A 87 21.77 13.03 11.83
N THR A 88 22.40 13.99 11.16
CA THR A 88 23.79 13.86 10.68
C THR A 88 24.80 13.88 11.82
N ARG A 89 24.44 14.42 12.99
CA ARG A 89 25.34 14.56 14.15
C ARG A 89 24.69 14.06 15.44
N GLY A 90 25.48 13.31 16.21
CA GLY A 90 25.08 12.73 17.48
C GLY A 90 24.20 11.50 17.33
N LEU A 91 23.85 10.88 18.45
CA LEU A 91 22.94 9.74 18.51
C LEU A 91 21.50 10.24 18.70
N ARG A 92 20.93 10.83 17.64
CA ARG A 92 19.58 11.38 17.64
C ARG A 92 18.91 11.21 16.28
N HIS A 93 17.58 11.32 16.26
CA HIS A 93 16.79 11.28 15.03
C HIS A 93 15.57 12.20 15.16
N PHE A 94 14.95 12.51 14.04
CA PHE A 94 13.70 13.26 13.99
C PHE A 94 12.57 12.29 13.69
N ALA A 95 11.63 12.18 14.63
CA ALA A 95 10.46 11.32 14.50
C ALA A 95 9.23 12.17 14.17
N ARG A 96 8.50 11.80 13.12
CA ARG A 96 7.29 12.50 12.69
C ARG A 96 6.25 12.47 13.81
N VAL A 97 5.58 13.59 14.04
CA VAL A 97 4.43 13.69 14.93
C VAL A 97 3.20 13.23 14.16
N TRP A 98 2.58 12.14 14.60
CA TRP A 98 1.44 11.49 13.94
C TRP A 98 0.65 10.63 14.93
N ASP A 99 -0.49 10.08 14.51
CA ASP A 99 -1.40 9.30 15.36
C ASP A 99 -0.92 7.86 15.65
N GLY A 100 0.17 7.42 15.04
CA GLY A 100 0.69 6.06 15.13
C GLY A 100 -0.10 5.01 14.35
N LEU A 101 -1.13 5.41 13.62
CA LEU A 101 -2.07 4.54 12.93
C LEU A 101 -2.11 4.80 11.42
N THR A 102 -2.28 6.05 11.03
CA THR A 102 -2.59 6.46 9.66
C THR A 102 -1.39 7.14 9.02
N GLY A 103 -0.79 6.47 8.04
CA GLY A 103 0.26 7.01 7.18
C GLY A 103 -0.26 7.48 5.83
N GLN A 104 0.55 8.29 5.17
CA GLN A 104 0.33 8.73 3.78
C GLN A 104 1.58 8.39 2.95
N PRO A 105 1.45 7.78 1.75
CA PRO A 105 2.60 7.48 0.90
C PRO A 105 3.46 8.69 0.56
N GLU A 106 2.88 9.88 0.51
CA GLU A 106 3.56 11.14 0.22
C GLU A 106 4.63 11.44 1.26
N TRP A 107 4.43 11.05 2.54
CA TRP A 107 5.48 11.15 3.56
C TRP A 107 6.74 10.37 3.18
N PHE A 108 6.58 9.28 2.44
CA PHE A 108 7.64 8.41 1.93
C PHE A 108 8.10 8.78 0.51
N GLY A 109 7.70 9.96 0.01
CA GLY A 109 8.15 10.51 -1.27
C GLY A 109 7.27 10.17 -2.47
N ALA A 110 6.03 9.66 -2.27
CA ALA A 110 5.09 9.57 -3.38
C ALA A 110 4.80 10.96 -3.94
N ARG A 111 4.84 11.11 -5.28
CA ARG A 111 4.54 12.36 -5.98
C ARG A 111 3.25 12.18 -6.77
N VAL A 112 2.16 12.67 -6.22
CA VAL A 112 0.82 12.55 -6.81
C VAL A 112 0.66 13.43 -8.05
N ASN A 113 -0.20 13.01 -8.98
CA ASN A 113 -0.50 13.71 -10.24
C ASN A 113 0.75 13.99 -11.10
N ASP A 114 1.85 13.25 -10.88
CA ASP A 114 3.05 13.30 -11.72
C ASP A 114 3.22 11.99 -12.49
N GLY A 115 2.82 12.02 -13.77
CA GLY A 115 2.97 10.91 -14.71
C GLY A 115 4.41 10.46 -14.98
N ARG A 116 5.41 11.11 -14.38
CA ARG A 116 6.82 10.68 -14.44
C ARG A 116 7.28 10.00 -13.15
N ALA A 117 6.55 10.12 -12.05
CA ALA A 117 6.91 9.54 -10.78
C ALA A 117 6.69 8.02 -10.76
N ASP A 118 7.39 7.31 -9.87
CA ASP A 118 7.07 5.94 -9.49
C ASP A 118 6.72 5.92 -7.99
N CYS A 119 5.43 5.84 -7.70
CA CYS A 119 4.90 5.88 -6.35
C CYS A 119 4.90 4.50 -5.67
N ALA A 120 5.21 3.40 -6.38
CA ALA A 120 5.16 2.06 -5.80
C ALA A 120 6.05 1.89 -4.56
N PRO A 121 7.34 2.33 -4.55
CA PRO A 121 8.18 2.21 -3.35
C PRO A 121 7.62 2.95 -2.13
N ALA A 122 7.04 4.13 -2.35
CA ALA A 122 6.50 4.96 -1.28
C ALA A 122 5.20 4.38 -0.70
N ILE A 123 4.32 3.83 -1.55
CA ILE A 123 3.11 3.12 -1.10
C ILE A 123 3.49 1.88 -0.29
N GLU A 124 4.44 1.07 -0.78
CA GLU A 124 4.89 -0.14 -0.08
C GLU A 124 5.57 0.17 1.26
N ALA A 125 6.36 1.24 1.34
CA ALA A 125 6.95 1.71 2.58
C ALA A 125 5.88 2.13 3.60
N CYS A 126 4.87 2.89 3.14
CA CYS A 126 3.74 3.29 3.97
C CYS A 126 2.95 2.08 4.49
N VAL A 127 2.62 1.12 3.64
CA VAL A 127 1.94 -0.12 4.06
C VAL A 127 2.80 -0.94 5.01
N THR A 128 4.11 -0.93 4.83
CA THR A 128 5.03 -1.65 5.71
C THR A 128 5.01 -1.07 7.13
N LEU A 129 5.14 0.25 7.23
CA LEU A 129 5.38 0.96 8.49
C LEU A 129 4.11 1.44 9.20
N CYS A 130 3.02 1.70 8.46
CA CYS A 130 1.78 2.23 9.00
C CYS A 130 0.67 1.17 8.97
N PRO A 131 -0.09 0.96 10.06
CA PRO A 131 -1.23 0.04 10.06
C PRO A 131 -2.31 0.39 9.01
N VAL A 132 -2.57 1.68 8.83
CA VAL A 132 -3.48 2.24 7.82
C VAL A 132 -2.68 3.12 6.87
N THR A 133 -2.79 2.86 5.58
CA THR A 133 -2.27 3.73 4.51
C THR A 133 -3.45 4.47 3.89
N GLN A 134 -3.51 5.77 4.11
CA GLN A 134 -4.50 6.65 3.51
C GLN A 134 -3.93 7.27 2.24
N LEU A 135 -4.54 6.93 1.10
CA LEU A 135 -4.26 7.55 -0.18
C LEU A 135 -5.11 8.82 -0.32
N ALA A 136 -4.52 9.87 -0.84
CA ALA A 136 -5.18 11.10 -1.23
C ALA A 136 -6.10 10.90 -2.44
N GLN A 137 -7.01 11.86 -2.65
CA GLN A 137 -7.81 11.98 -3.86
C GLN A 137 -6.92 12.48 -5.01
N ALA A 138 -6.11 11.60 -5.58
CA ALA A 138 -5.12 11.91 -6.59
C ALA A 138 -4.67 10.68 -7.38
N ASP A 139 -3.82 10.90 -8.38
CA ASP A 139 -3.20 9.87 -9.20
C ASP A 139 -1.84 9.45 -8.64
N TYR A 140 -1.69 8.16 -8.40
CA TYR A 140 -0.43 7.53 -8.05
C TYR A 140 0.05 6.69 -9.23
N PHE A 141 1.04 7.20 -9.95
CA PHE A 141 1.63 6.46 -11.05
C PHE A 141 2.66 5.45 -10.54
N THR A 142 2.65 4.24 -11.08
CA THR A 142 3.62 3.19 -10.76
C THR A 142 4.29 2.65 -12.01
N ARG A 143 5.53 2.15 -11.86
CA ARG A 143 6.30 1.52 -12.96
C ARG A 143 6.35 0.01 -12.90
N ARG A 144 5.71 -0.57 -11.90
CA ARG A 144 5.69 -2.01 -11.61
C ARG A 144 4.44 -2.36 -10.82
N THR A 145 4.18 -3.67 -10.72
CA THR A 145 3.20 -4.22 -9.79
C THR A 145 3.44 -3.70 -8.38
N LEU A 146 2.38 -3.22 -7.75
CA LEU A 146 2.34 -2.92 -6.33
C LEU A 146 2.14 -4.22 -5.55
N VAL A 147 2.98 -4.50 -4.56
CA VAL A 147 2.88 -5.75 -3.78
C VAL A 147 2.56 -5.44 -2.32
N LEU A 148 1.43 -5.98 -1.84
CA LEU A 148 0.96 -5.86 -0.47
C LEU A 148 0.92 -7.25 0.19
N ASP A 149 2.06 -7.67 0.73
CA ASP A 149 2.27 -8.99 1.32
C ASP A 149 2.32 -8.98 2.85
N ARG A 150 2.21 -7.81 3.47
CA ARG A 150 2.21 -7.65 4.93
C ARG A 150 0.79 -7.72 5.49
N GLY A 151 0.55 -8.70 6.35
CA GLY A 151 -0.75 -8.85 7.04
C GLY A 151 -1.08 -7.73 8.03
N ARG A 152 -2.36 -7.60 8.37
CA ARG A 152 -2.96 -6.64 9.31
C ARG A 152 -2.70 -5.22 8.85
N ARG A 153 -3.09 -4.96 7.61
CA ARG A 153 -2.90 -3.68 6.92
C ARG A 153 -4.18 -3.26 6.25
N THR A 154 -4.42 -1.95 6.29
CA THR A 154 -5.53 -1.32 5.57
C THR A 154 -4.96 -0.33 4.57
N VAL A 155 -5.40 -0.39 3.32
CA VAL A 155 -5.16 0.67 2.33
C VAL A 155 -6.50 1.26 1.95
N ARG A 156 -6.64 2.57 2.15
CA ARG A 156 -7.88 3.29 1.90
C ARG A 156 -7.62 4.47 1.00
N GLY A 157 -8.35 4.57 -0.10
CA GLY A 157 -8.37 5.78 -0.91
C GLY A 157 -9.57 6.67 -0.62
N THR A 158 -9.90 7.50 -1.59
CA THR A 158 -11.04 8.41 -1.59
C THR A 158 -11.81 8.26 -2.90
N GLY A 159 -13.12 8.01 -2.80
CA GLY A 159 -13.98 7.86 -3.98
C GLY A 159 -13.90 6.47 -4.62
N ARG A 160 -14.97 6.10 -5.32
CA ARG A 160 -15.06 4.87 -6.13
C ARG A 160 -15.19 5.25 -7.59
N TYR A 161 -14.73 4.40 -8.50
CA TYR A 161 -14.92 4.57 -9.95
C TYR A 161 -14.40 5.91 -10.49
N ALA A 162 -13.19 6.31 -10.08
CA ALA A 162 -12.55 7.51 -10.63
C ALA A 162 -11.99 7.19 -12.02
N SER A 163 -12.65 7.68 -13.07
CA SER A 163 -12.19 7.55 -14.46
C SER A 163 -11.26 8.68 -14.87
N ASP A 164 -11.37 9.84 -14.23
CA ASP A 164 -10.61 11.05 -14.56
C ASP A 164 -9.81 11.59 -13.37
N GLU A 165 -8.84 12.45 -13.67
CA GLU A 165 -7.98 13.08 -12.66
C GLU A 165 -8.84 13.86 -11.65
N GLY A 166 -8.54 13.70 -10.37
CA GLY A 166 -9.22 14.41 -9.28
C GLY A 166 -10.61 13.88 -8.91
N GLN A 167 -11.16 12.85 -9.57
CA GLN A 167 -12.45 12.26 -9.18
C GLN A 167 -12.36 11.33 -7.95
N GLY A 168 -11.16 10.88 -7.61
CA GLY A 168 -10.91 9.93 -6.55
C GLY A 168 -9.44 9.53 -6.50
N THR A 169 -9.13 8.49 -5.74
CA THR A 169 -7.81 7.86 -5.76
C THR A 169 -7.68 6.93 -6.96
N ARG A 170 -6.66 7.15 -7.79
CA ARG A 170 -6.30 6.25 -8.90
C ARG A 170 -4.86 5.76 -8.72
N ILE A 171 -4.64 4.46 -8.87
CA ILE A 171 -3.31 3.87 -8.99
C ILE A 171 -3.14 3.40 -10.43
N ILE A 172 -2.16 3.97 -11.12
CA ILE A 172 -2.03 3.86 -12.57
C ILE A 172 -0.69 3.19 -12.89
N LEU A 173 -0.70 1.98 -13.44
CA LEU A 173 0.50 1.39 -14.03
C LEU A 173 0.78 2.08 -15.36
N GLN A 174 1.88 2.81 -15.41
CA GLN A 174 2.25 3.67 -16.52
C GLN A 174 2.40 2.90 -17.84
N GLY A 175 1.98 3.50 -18.96
CA GLY A 175 2.21 2.96 -20.30
C GLY A 175 3.67 2.75 -20.67
N SER A 176 4.57 3.49 -20.04
CA SER A 176 6.02 3.34 -20.20
C SER A 176 6.63 2.29 -19.26
N ALA A 177 5.85 1.63 -18.40
CA ALA A 177 6.37 0.59 -17.52
C ALA A 177 6.82 -0.63 -18.34
N PRO A 178 8.02 -1.21 -18.09
CA PRO A 178 8.56 -2.31 -18.89
C PRO A 178 7.65 -3.53 -19.01
N SER A 179 6.84 -3.78 -17.98
CA SER A 179 5.89 -4.90 -17.89
C SER A 179 4.43 -4.42 -17.89
N VAL A 180 4.14 -3.26 -18.49
CA VAL A 180 2.76 -2.74 -18.53
C VAL A 180 1.79 -3.72 -19.19
N HIS A 181 2.27 -4.58 -20.08
CA HIS A 181 1.40 -5.48 -20.84
C HIS A 181 1.07 -6.76 -20.08
N ASP A 182 1.93 -7.25 -19.21
CA ASP A 182 1.86 -8.60 -18.62
C ASP A 182 1.93 -8.62 -17.08
N ALA A 183 2.21 -7.49 -16.44
CA ALA A 183 2.20 -7.37 -14.99
C ALA A 183 0.79 -7.24 -14.41
N ASP A 184 0.60 -7.70 -13.18
CA ASP A 184 -0.56 -7.29 -12.38
C ASP A 184 -0.42 -5.82 -11.97
N LEU A 185 -1.53 -5.10 -11.77
CA LEU A 185 -1.48 -3.75 -11.17
C LEU A 185 -1.16 -3.86 -9.68
N LEU A 186 -1.88 -4.75 -8.98
CA LEU A 186 -1.79 -4.97 -7.55
C LEU A 186 -1.79 -6.45 -7.20
N VAL A 187 -0.79 -6.88 -6.42
CA VAL A 187 -0.76 -8.19 -5.76
C VAL A 187 -1.03 -8.01 -4.27
N VAL A 188 -1.96 -8.79 -3.75
CA VAL A 188 -2.31 -8.88 -2.33
C VAL A 188 -1.99 -10.29 -1.84
N GLY A 189 -1.17 -10.40 -0.80
CA GLY A 189 -0.56 -11.66 -0.41
C GLY A 189 0.73 -11.91 -1.18
N SER A 190 0.95 -13.13 -1.67
CA SER A 190 2.18 -13.48 -2.39
C SER A 190 1.90 -14.03 -3.78
N VAL A 191 2.85 -13.87 -4.70
CA VAL A 191 2.78 -14.44 -6.06
C VAL A 191 3.06 -15.96 -6.06
N ARG A 192 3.81 -16.43 -5.05
CA ARG A 192 4.17 -17.83 -4.88
C ARG A 192 3.66 -18.34 -3.55
N LYS A 193 3.16 -19.58 -3.54
CA LYS A 193 2.75 -20.25 -2.30
C LYS A 193 3.90 -20.22 -1.28
N PRO A 194 3.68 -19.66 -0.07
CA PRO A 194 4.68 -19.72 0.99
C PRO A 194 5.05 -21.18 1.30
N SER A 195 6.34 -21.46 1.41
CA SER A 195 6.84 -22.74 1.91
C SER A 195 6.66 -22.75 3.42
N GLY A 196 5.67 -23.47 3.94
CA GLY A 196 5.44 -23.51 5.38
C GLY A 196 4.03 -23.93 5.77
N ASN A 197 3.76 -23.83 7.06
CA ASN A 197 2.42 -24.01 7.62
C ASN A 197 1.53 -22.79 7.30
N SER A 198 0.29 -22.81 7.79
CA SER A 198 -0.71 -21.75 7.58
C SER A 198 -0.29 -20.37 8.09
N ASP A 199 0.70 -20.29 8.98
CA ASP A 199 1.12 -19.04 9.63
C ASP A 199 2.00 -18.18 8.71
N ALA A 200 2.56 -18.78 7.65
CA ALA A 200 3.34 -18.07 6.64
C ALA A 200 2.47 -17.22 5.69
N TYR A 201 1.14 -17.36 5.76
CA TYR A 201 0.20 -16.64 4.91
C TYR A 201 -0.15 -15.30 5.56
N PRO A 202 0.01 -14.16 4.87
CA PRO A 202 -0.40 -12.88 5.42
C PRO A 202 -1.90 -12.89 5.70
N THR A 203 -2.29 -12.20 6.77
CA THR A 203 -3.68 -12.20 7.24
C THR A 203 -4.26 -10.83 7.48
N GLY A 204 -5.55 -10.63 7.20
CA GLY A 204 -6.26 -9.40 7.53
C GLY A 204 -5.78 -8.19 6.72
N ILE A 205 -5.78 -8.31 5.39
CA ILE A 205 -5.50 -7.20 4.50
C ILE A 205 -6.82 -6.63 3.98
N HIS A 206 -7.03 -5.33 4.17
CA HIS A 206 -8.26 -4.63 3.81
C HIS A 206 -7.96 -3.51 2.83
N LEU A 207 -8.61 -3.52 1.68
CA LEU A 207 -8.42 -2.54 0.63
C LEU A 207 -9.75 -1.91 0.27
N SER A 208 -9.80 -0.58 0.17
CA SER A 208 -11.03 0.10 -0.22
C SER A 208 -10.87 1.48 -0.85
N ASP A 209 -11.89 1.87 -1.62
CA ASP A 209 -12.11 3.24 -2.10
C ASP A 209 -11.02 3.76 -3.07
N PHE A 210 -10.63 2.97 -4.07
CA PHE A 210 -9.71 3.42 -5.12
C PHE A 210 -9.91 2.68 -6.45
N THR A 211 -9.37 3.27 -7.51
CA THR A 211 -9.40 2.71 -8.87
C THR A 211 -8.00 2.30 -9.31
N LEU A 212 -7.88 1.12 -9.91
CA LEU A 212 -6.66 0.59 -10.51
C LEU A 212 -6.79 0.70 -12.03
N ILE A 213 -5.79 1.31 -12.66
CA ILE A 213 -5.79 1.57 -14.11
C ILE A 213 -4.50 1.05 -14.71
N ARG A 214 -4.62 0.37 -15.85
CA ARG A 214 -3.49 0.11 -16.74
C ARG A 214 -3.49 1.14 -17.86
N ASP A 215 -2.47 1.96 -17.91
CA ASP A 215 -2.29 2.96 -18.98
C ASP A 215 -1.61 2.33 -20.20
N GLY A 216 -2.14 1.20 -20.67
CA GLY A 216 -1.54 0.45 -21.77
C GLY A 216 -2.34 -0.79 -22.13
N ALA A 217 -2.07 -1.35 -23.31
CA ALA A 217 -2.74 -2.57 -23.75
C ALA A 217 -2.37 -3.75 -22.83
N SER A 218 -3.35 -4.40 -22.23
CA SER A 218 -3.13 -5.66 -21.52
C SER A 218 -2.91 -6.79 -22.52
N ALA A 219 -1.89 -7.62 -22.31
CA ALA A 219 -1.57 -8.78 -23.14
C ALA A 219 -2.02 -10.08 -22.42
N PRO A 220 -3.08 -10.75 -22.91
CA PRO A 220 -3.46 -12.10 -22.49
C PRO A 220 -2.27 -13.06 -22.49
N HIS A 221 -2.14 -13.90 -21.47
CA HIS A 221 -1.07 -14.90 -21.45
C HIS A 221 -1.34 -15.99 -22.51
N PRO A 222 -0.34 -16.40 -23.32
CA PRO A 222 -0.54 -17.32 -24.45
C PRO A 222 -1.13 -18.69 -24.08
N SER A 223 -0.99 -19.12 -22.84
CA SER A 223 -1.49 -20.43 -22.38
C SER A 223 -3.02 -20.51 -22.22
N GLY A 224 -3.75 -19.40 -22.30
CA GLY A 224 -5.20 -19.38 -21.99
C GLY A 224 -5.52 -19.56 -20.50
N ASP A 225 -4.51 -19.71 -19.64
CA ASP A 225 -4.68 -19.92 -18.20
C ASP A 225 -4.88 -18.58 -17.51
N LEU A 226 -6.13 -18.25 -17.15
CA LEU A 226 -6.50 -16.98 -16.50
C LEU A 226 -5.72 -16.70 -15.21
N ARG A 227 -5.16 -17.73 -14.54
CA ARG A 227 -4.26 -17.54 -13.39
C ARG A 227 -2.99 -16.78 -13.74
N ARG A 228 -2.57 -16.81 -15.00
CA ARG A 228 -1.33 -16.19 -15.50
C ARG A 228 -1.57 -14.87 -16.23
N TYR A 229 -2.83 -14.45 -16.36
CA TYR A 229 -3.18 -13.24 -17.07
C TYR A 229 -2.90 -12.03 -16.19
N PRO A 230 -2.46 -10.90 -16.76
CA PRO A 230 -2.29 -9.65 -16.01
C PRO A 230 -3.62 -9.23 -15.38
N ALA A 231 -3.62 -9.18 -14.05
CA ALA A 231 -4.79 -8.84 -13.26
C ALA A 231 -4.77 -7.37 -12.81
N GLY A 232 -5.94 -6.80 -12.56
CA GLY A 232 -6.04 -5.55 -11.80
C GLY A 232 -5.68 -5.81 -10.35
N VAL A 233 -6.41 -6.73 -9.72
CA VAL A 233 -6.08 -7.24 -8.38
C VAL A 233 -5.81 -8.73 -8.47
N ARG A 234 -4.64 -9.15 -7.97
CA ARG A 234 -4.32 -10.55 -7.69
C ARG A 234 -4.28 -10.76 -6.18
N ALA A 235 -5.34 -11.35 -5.62
CA ALA A 235 -5.35 -11.82 -4.25
C ALA A 235 -4.93 -13.29 -4.22
N SER A 236 -3.73 -13.58 -3.73
CA SER A 236 -3.24 -14.96 -3.68
C SER A 236 -2.42 -15.31 -2.45
N TYR A 237 -2.60 -16.56 -2.00
CA TYR A 237 -1.88 -17.13 -0.87
C TYR A 237 -1.92 -16.24 0.39
N LEU A 238 -3.13 -15.94 0.85
CA LEU A 238 -3.39 -15.18 2.07
C LEU A 238 -4.62 -15.68 2.82
N ASN A 239 -4.70 -15.34 4.11
CA ASN A 239 -5.85 -15.62 4.96
C ASN A 239 -6.62 -14.32 5.20
N HIS A 240 -7.92 -14.25 4.98
CA HIS A 240 -8.72 -13.06 5.25
C HIS A 240 -8.27 -11.80 4.48
N CYS A 241 -8.95 -11.57 3.35
CA CYS A 241 -8.86 -10.31 2.62
C CYS A 241 -10.25 -9.68 2.48
N THR A 242 -10.31 -8.34 2.55
CA THR A 242 -11.51 -7.59 2.13
C THR A 242 -11.15 -6.63 1.02
N LEU A 243 -11.86 -6.73 -0.10
CA LEU A 243 -11.81 -5.79 -1.21
C LEU A 243 -13.17 -5.08 -1.28
N ALA A 244 -13.21 -3.77 -1.09
CA ALA A 244 -14.47 -3.03 -1.05
C ALA A 244 -14.40 -1.75 -1.90
N ARG A 245 -15.33 -1.55 -2.84
CA ARG A 245 -15.39 -0.33 -3.66
C ARG A 245 -14.10 -0.08 -4.44
N ILE A 246 -13.55 -1.15 -5.02
CA ILE A 246 -12.37 -1.12 -5.89
C ILE A 246 -12.81 -1.31 -7.33
N ALA A 247 -12.25 -0.48 -8.21
CA ALA A 247 -12.44 -0.61 -9.65
C ALA A 247 -11.13 -1.07 -10.30
N SER A 248 -11.20 -2.00 -11.25
CA SER A 248 -10.09 -2.37 -12.12
C SER A 248 -10.44 -2.03 -13.57
N LEU A 249 -9.64 -1.16 -14.17
CA LEU A 249 -9.80 -0.71 -15.54
C LEU A 249 -8.65 -1.23 -16.41
N GLU A 250 -8.97 -1.64 -17.63
CA GLU A 250 -8.02 -2.06 -18.67
C GLU A 250 -7.10 -3.24 -18.31
N SER A 251 -7.56 -4.14 -17.43
CA SER A 251 -6.85 -5.39 -17.14
C SER A 251 -7.49 -6.59 -17.85
N SER A 252 -6.69 -7.58 -18.24
CA SER A 252 -7.23 -8.83 -18.84
C SER A 252 -8.07 -9.61 -17.82
N VAL A 253 -7.64 -9.63 -16.56
CA VAL A 253 -8.44 -10.12 -15.45
C VAL A 253 -8.68 -8.94 -14.50
N GLY A 254 -9.93 -8.65 -14.14
CA GLY A 254 -10.21 -7.60 -13.17
C GLY A 254 -9.70 -8.00 -11.78
N PHE A 255 -10.24 -9.11 -11.28
CA PHE A 255 -9.93 -9.68 -9.97
C PHE A 255 -9.63 -11.17 -10.09
N TYR A 256 -8.42 -11.55 -9.70
CA TYR A 256 -8.00 -12.93 -9.50
C TYR A 256 -7.98 -13.24 -8.00
N ILE A 257 -8.70 -14.28 -7.57
CA ILE A 257 -8.75 -14.71 -6.17
C ILE A 257 -8.42 -16.20 -6.08
N GLY A 258 -7.16 -16.52 -5.81
CA GLY A 258 -6.64 -17.89 -5.85
C GLY A 258 -5.79 -18.27 -4.66
N GLY A 259 -6.05 -19.42 -4.04
CA GLY A 259 -5.28 -19.88 -2.88
C GLY A 259 -5.51 -19.03 -1.63
N THR A 260 -6.70 -18.46 -1.48
CA THR A 260 -7.10 -17.63 -0.34
C THR A 260 -7.99 -18.40 0.62
N VAL A 261 -7.86 -18.17 1.92
CA VAL A 261 -8.80 -18.67 2.93
C VAL A 261 -9.61 -17.50 3.47
N TYR A 262 -10.91 -17.46 3.18
CA TYR A 262 -11.82 -16.36 3.51
C TYR A 262 -11.47 -15.05 2.78
N SER A 263 -12.31 -14.65 1.83
CA SER A 263 -12.17 -13.36 1.14
C SER A 263 -13.55 -12.77 0.93
N LYS A 264 -13.68 -11.47 1.22
CA LYS A 264 -14.90 -10.71 0.98
C LYS A 264 -14.64 -9.72 -0.13
N VAL A 265 -15.50 -9.74 -1.13
CA VAL A 265 -15.53 -8.73 -2.20
C VAL A 265 -16.86 -8.01 -2.14
N ASP A 266 -16.83 -6.69 -2.12
CA ASP A 266 -17.99 -5.84 -1.93
C ASP A 266 -17.94 -4.65 -2.89
N ASP A 267 -19.00 -4.43 -3.67
CA ASP A 267 -19.14 -3.32 -4.64
C ASP A 267 -17.87 -3.07 -5.49
N CYS A 268 -17.34 -4.13 -6.12
CA CYS A 268 -16.16 -4.03 -6.98
C CYS A 268 -16.53 -4.12 -8.47
N LEU A 269 -15.82 -3.38 -9.32
CA LEU A 269 -16.04 -3.34 -10.77
C LEU A 269 -14.77 -3.73 -11.51
N ALA A 270 -14.94 -4.52 -12.56
CA ALA A 270 -13.91 -4.74 -13.57
C ALA A 270 -14.46 -4.29 -14.92
N GLN A 271 -13.71 -3.46 -15.62
CA GLN A 271 -14.12 -2.96 -16.93
C GLN A 271 -12.92 -2.86 -17.88
N ARG A 272 -13.18 -3.14 -19.15
CA ARG A 272 -12.23 -2.92 -20.24
C ARG A 272 -12.95 -2.20 -21.36
N LEU A 273 -12.47 -1.01 -21.71
CA LEU A 273 -13.04 -0.14 -22.73
C LEU A 273 -12.49 -0.48 -24.12
N ALA A 274 -11.24 -0.98 -24.20
CA ALA A 274 -10.58 -1.31 -25.46
C ALA A 274 -10.63 -2.82 -25.78
N ALA A 275 -11.82 -3.43 -25.77
CA ALA A 275 -12.00 -4.78 -26.30
C ALA A 275 -11.84 -4.78 -27.83
N GLY A 276 -11.17 -5.79 -28.39
CA GLY A 276 -11.01 -6.01 -29.83
C GLY A 276 -9.78 -5.35 -30.46
N ARG A 277 -8.97 -4.58 -29.70
CA ARG A 277 -7.80 -3.84 -30.22
C ARG A 277 -6.49 -4.50 -29.77
N GLY A 278 -6.03 -5.50 -30.53
CA GLY A 278 -4.75 -6.19 -30.33
C GLY A 278 -4.76 -7.61 -30.90
N GLY A 279 -3.59 -8.16 -31.25
CA GLY A 279 -3.46 -9.49 -31.88
C GLY A 279 -3.67 -10.70 -30.94
N GLY A 280 -4.32 -10.53 -29.80
CA GLY A 280 -4.50 -11.56 -28.76
C GLY A 280 -5.97 -11.97 -28.58
N VAL A 281 -6.19 -13.12 -27.93
CA VAL A 281 -7.52 -13.53 -27.48
C VAL A 281 -8.00 -12.57 -26.39
N ASP A 282 -8.98 -11.73 -26.71
CA ASP A 282 -9.62 -10.83 -25.74
C ASP A 282 -10.47 -11.61 -24.74
N LEU A 283 -9.79 -12.28 -23.82
CA LEU A 283 -10.41 -12.89 -22.66
C LEU A 283 -10.34 -11.85 -21.54
N ALA A 284 -11.49 -11.20 -21.31
CA ALA A 284 -11.73 -10.39 -20.14
C ALA A 284 -12.51 -11.23 -19.11
N ALA A 285 -11.96 -11.39 -17.91
CA ALA A 285 -12.68 -12.02 -16.80
C ALA A 285 -12.83 -11.00 -15.66
N GLY A 286 -14.07 -10.74 -15.23
CA GLY A 286 -14.33 -9.84 -14.10
C GLY A 286 -13.80 -10.43 -12.79
N PHE A 287 -14.22 -11.65 -12.47
CA PHE A 287 -13.79 -12.42 -11.30
C PHE A 287 -13.33 -13.82 -11.75
N PHE A 288 -12.19 -14.28 -11.23
CA PHE A 288 -11.64 -15.62 -11.49
C PHE A 288 -11.01 -16.24 -10.24
#